data_AF-A0A9P9WXF9-F1
#
_entry.id   AF-A0A9P9WXF9-F1
#
_cell.length_a   1.000
_cell.length_b   1.000
_cell.length_c   1.000
_cell.angle_alpha   90.00
_cell.angle_beta   90.00
_cell.angle_gamma   90.00
#
_symmetry.space_group_name_H-M   'P 1'
#
loop_
_entity.id
_entity.type
_entity.pdbx_description
1 polymer ?
#
loop_
_entity_poly.entity_id
_entity_poly.type
_entity_poly.pdbx_seq_one_letter_code
_entity_poly.pdbx_strand_id
1 'polypeptide(L)'
;MKGESRGGVSVQASSSHSGPTPFPKVPRVSGCGGCGPLCLRIYIALCPGSFARCTAFVPLRLSENTQLRYVATLALSVQDQLTADDDDDNNMPFDTELTRRLGIRIPVVQGGMQHVGYAELAAAVSNAGGLGILTALTQPTPDDLRKEIRKTKTMTKYPFGVNITLLPALVPPDYAAYAQAVIDEGINIVETAGNSPGPVIKKLKAAGVIILHKCTTIRHAQSAIKLGVDFLSIDGFECAGHVGESDITNFILLSRARQSLKVPFIASGGFADGQGLAAALCLGAEGINMGTRFMCTVEAPIHRNIKETIVKAQETDTALVMRKWTNTTRLYKNKVTDEAIKVEKAATGDKFDDMAPLMSGKRGREVFINGDPDYGVWTAGQVIGLIHDIPTCHELVTRIEKEAEETLTAKLSLASSKAKL
;
A
#
# COMPACT_ATOMS: atom_id res chain seq x y z
N MET A 1 -6.36 -3.38 -72.28
CA MET A 1 -5.09 -4.08 -72.57
C MET A 1 -4.81 -4.96 -71.36
N LYS A 2 -5.06 -6.28 -71.45
CA LYS A 2 -4.04 -7.34 -71.61
C LYS A 2 -2.85 -7.16 -70.64
N GLY A 3 -2.48 -8.10 -69.76
CA GLY A 3 -2.60 -9.55 -69.88
C GLY A 3 -2.49 -10.34 -68.57
N GLU A 4 -2.89 -11.60 -68.70
CA GLU A 4 -2.90 -12.71 -67.75
C GLU A 4 -1.50 -13.35 -67.52
N SER A 5 -1.34 -14.03 -66.38
CA SER A 5 -0.88 -15.44 -66.26
C SER A 5 -0.93 -15.85 -64.78
N ARG A 6 -1.94 -16.59 -64.30
CA ARG A 6 -2.14 -18.06 -64.30
C ARG A 6 -1.02 -18.89 -63.63
N GLY A 7 -1.38 -19.47 -62.48
CA GLY A 7 -0.84 -20.70 -61.90
C GLY A 7 -1.90 -21.24 -60.92
N GLY A 8 -2.56 -22.35 -61.27
CA GLY A 8 -3.70 -22.92 -60.53
C GLY A 8 -3.40 -24.27 -59.88
N VAL A 9 -4.50 -24.97 -59.52
CA VAL A 9 -4.65 -26.30 -58.89
C VAL A 9 -4.63 -26.23 -57.36
N SER A 10 -5.73 -26.28 -56.58
CA SER A 10 -6.98 -27.07 -56.49
C SER A 10 -6.94 -28.22 -55.46
N VAL A 11 -7.69 -28.00 -54.38
CA VAL A 11 -8.55 -28.93 -53.60
C VAL A 11 -7.90 -30.07 -52.81
N GLN A 12 -8.06 -30.00 -51.48
CA GLN A 12 -8.56 -31.14 -50.70
C GLN A 12 -9.43 -30.65 -49.53
N ALA A 13 -10.70 -31.01 -49.58
CA ALA A 13 -11.57 -31.03 -48.42
C ALA A 13 -11.30 -32.32 -47.65
N SER A 14 -11.01 -32.23 -46.36
CA SER A 14 -11.08 -33.36 -45.45
C SER A 14 -11.72 -32.90 -44.13
N SER A 15 -12.93 -33.39 -43.93
CA SER A 15 -13.62 -33.44 -42.64
C SER A 15 -12.79 -34.20 -41.61
N SER A 16 -12.50 -33.60 -40.46
CA SER A 16 -12.29 -34.35 -39.23
C SER A 16 -12.60 -33.48 -38.02
N HIS A 17 -13.67 -33.85 -37.32
CA HIS A 17 -14.00 -33.40 -35.98
C HIS A 17 -12.78 -33.52 -35.05
N SER A 18 -12.29 -32.39 -34.53
CA SER A 18 -11.44 -32.39 -33.34
C SER A 18 -12.34 -32.11 -32.12
N GLY A 19 -12.82 -33.19 -31.51
CA GLY A 19 -13.52 -33.16 -30.23
C GLY A 19 -12.61 -32.70 -29.09
N PRO A 20 -13.19 -32.36 -27.92
CA PRO A 20 -12.45 -31.88 -26.77
C PRO A 20 -11.56 -32.99 -26.17
N THR A 21 -10.39 -32.57 -25.72
CA THR A 21 -9.40 -33.31 -24.93
C THR A 21 -10.02 -34.23 -23.87
N PRO A 22 -9.52 -35.47 -23.69
CA PRO A 22 -10.14 -36.42 -22.77
C PRO A 22 -9.84 -36.07 -21.32
N PHE A 23 -10.89 -35.94 -20.52
CA PHE A 23 -10.84 -35.98 -19.05
C PHE A 23 -10.07 -37.23 -18.56
N PRO A 24 -9.36 -37.17 -17.43
CA PRO A 24 -8.76 -38.37 -16.84
C PRO A 24 -9.86 -39.37 -16.45
N LYS A 25 -9.73 -40.59 -16.97
CA LYS A 25 -10.64 -41.71 -16.70
C LYS A 25 -10.62 -42.04 -15.20
N VAL A 26 -11.80 -42.02 -14.58
CA VAL A 26 -12.06 -42.59 -13.26
C VAL A 26 -11.62 -44.07 -13.25
N PRO A 27 -10.90 -44.58 -12.23
CA PRO A 27 -10.53 -45.99 -12.18
C PRO A 27 -11.78 -46.87 -12.10
N ARG A 28 -11.86 -47.90 -12.95
CA ARG A 28 -12.85 -48.97 -12.78
C ARG A 28 -12.47 -49.81 -11.57
N VAL A 29 -13.40 -49.94 -10.62
CA VAL A 29 -13.32 -50.92 -9.53
C VAL A 29 -13.86 -52.24 -10.06
N SER A 30 -12.98 -53.23 -10.26
CA SER A 30 -13.37 -54.62 -10.49
C SER A 30 -13.33 -55.38 -9.17
N GLY A 31 -14.50 -55.68 -8.59
CA GLY A 31 -14.61 -56.54 -7.42
C GLY A 31 -14.46 -58.01 -7.84
N CYS A 32 -13.43 -58.69 -7.35
CA CYS A 32 -13.35 -60.15 -7.40
C CYS A 32 -13.96 -60.69 -6.10
N GLY A 33 -14.99 -61.54 -6.20
CA GLY A 33 -15.64 -62.16 -5.05
C GLY A 33 -14.70 -63.10 -4.31
N GLY A 34 -14.66 -63.00 -2.97
CA GLY A 34 -13.94 -63.91 -2.09
C GLY A 34 -13.48 -63.23 -0.80
N CYS A 35 -13.92 -63.74 0.35
CA CYS A 35 -13.73 -63.18 1.69
C CYS A 35 -12.25 -62.94 2.10
N GLY A 36 -11.94 -61.72 2.58
CA GLY A 36 -10.68 -61.33 3.24
C GLY A 36 -10.54 -59.80 3.36
N PRO A 37 -9.77 -59.23 4.32
CA PRO A 37 -9.71 -57.77 4.52
C PRO A 37 -9.11 -57.07 3.30
N LEU A 38 -9.84 -56.11 2.71
CA LEU A 38 -9.40 -55.32 1.57
C LEU A 38 -8.14 -54.53 1.93
N CYS A 39 -7.05 -54.80 1.21
CA CYS A 39 -5.80 -54.07 1.31
C CYS A 39 -5.76 -53.04 0.16
N LEU A 40 -5.98 -51.76 0.46
CA LEU A 40 -5.96 -50.68 -0.54
C LEU A 40 -4.50 -50.27 -0.80
N ARG A 41 -3.95 -50.63 -1.97
CA ARG A 41 -2.66 -50.11 -2.43
C ARG A 41 -2.89 -48.85 -3.25
N ILE A 42 -2.47 -47.69 -2.74
CA ILE A 42 -2.47 -46.43 -3.47
C ILE A 42 -1.12 -46.29 -4.18
N TYR A 43 -1.12 -46.15 -5.51
CA TYR A 43 0.05 -45.75 -6.28
C TYR A 43 -0.03 -44.26 -6.55
N ILE A 44 0.83 -43.47 -5.91
CA ILE A 44 1.00 -42.04 -6.23
C ILE A 44 2.04 -41.97 -7.35
N ALA A 45 1.64 -41.48 -8.52
CA ALA A 45 2.56 -41.20 -9.61
C ALA A 45 3.24 -39.86 -9.34
N LEU A 46 4.45 -39.89 -8.76
CA LEU A 46 5.40 -38.79 -8.88
C LEU A 46 5.95 -38.83 -10.31
N CYS A 47 6.21 -37.66 -10.92
CA CYS A 47 6.65 -37.43 -12.31
C CYS A 47 7.52 -38.53 -12.98
N PRO A 48 7.51 -38.63 -14.33
CA PRO A 48 7.88 -39.85 -15.05
C PRO A 48 9.36 -40.20 -14.83
N GLY A 49 9.64 -41.25 -14.06
CA GLY A 49 10.98 -41.86 -14.05
C GLY A 49 11.45 -42.56 -12.77
N SER A 50 10.76 -42.51 -11.63
CA SER A 50 11.24 -43.20 -10.42
C SER A 50 10.11 -43.61 -9.47
N PHE A 51 9.97 -44.92 -9.22
CA PHE A 51 9.05 -45.47 -8.22
C PHE A 51 9.75 -45.60 -6.86
N ALA A 52 9.38 -44.77 -5.89
CA ALA A 52 9.70 -45.01 -4.48
C ALA A 52 8.46 -45.58 -3.76
N ARG A 53 8.63 -46.66 -2.97
CA ARG A 53 7.56 -47.29 -2.18
C ARG A 53 7.53 -46.68 -0.77
N CYS A 54 6.46 -45.95 -0.42
CA CYS A 54 6.11 -45.67 0.97
C CYS A 54 4.89 -46.49 1.36
N THR A 55 5.01 -47.29 2.43
CA THR A 55 3.89 -48.02 3.06
C THR A 55 3.60 -47.38 4.41
N ALA A 56 2.42 -46.77 4.56
CA ALA A 56 1.89 -46.35 5.84
C ALA A 56 0.71 -47.26 6.22
N PHE A 57 0.69 -47.75 7.46
CA PHE A 57 -0.38 -48.59 8.02
C PHE A 57 -1.24 -47.76 8.98
N VAL A 58 -2.55 -47.69 8.74
CA VAL A 58 -3.53 -47.16 9.72
C VAL A 58 -4.73 -48.12 9.74
N PRO A 59 -5.06 -48.76 10.88
CA PRO A 59 -6.23 -49.62 10.97
C PRO A 59 -7.45 -48.81 11.42
N LEU A 60 -8.42 -48.59 10.53
CA LEU A 60 -9.73 -48.02 10.88
C LEU A 60 -10.86 -48.86 10.28
N ARG A 61 -11.74 -49.39 11.13
CA ARG A 61 -13.02 -50.01 10.74
C ARG A 61 -14.07 -48.92 10.60
N LEU A 62 -14.34 -48.48 9.36
CA LEU A 62 -15.45 -47.58 9.04
C LEU A 62 -16.06 -47.98 7.68
N SER A 63 -17.37 -47.74 7.53
CA SER A 63 -18.19 -48.17 6.39
C SER A 63 -17.79 -47.54 5.05
N GLU A 64 -18.04 -48.27 3.95
CA GLU A 64 -17.52 -48.02 2.59
C GLU A 64 -17.76 -46.59 2.04
N ASN A 65 -18.85 -45.92 2.40
CA ASN A 65 -19.14 -44.55 1.92
C ASN A 65 -18.30 -43.46 2.59
N THR A 66 -17.63 -43.74 3.70
CA THR A 66 -16.80 -42.75 4.43
C THR A 66 -15.37 -42.70 3.87
N GLN A 67 -14.89 -43.79 3.25
CA GLN A 67 -13.53 -43.90 2.73
C GLN A 67 -13.26 -43.01 1.51
N LEU A 68 -14.21 -42.89 0.58
CA LEU A 68 -14.02 -42.10 -0.65
C LEU A 68 -13.92 -40.60 -0.40
N ARG A 69 -14.64 -40.06 0.58
CA ARG A 69 -14.58 -38.63 0.92
C ARG A 69 -13.32 -38.28 1.70
N TYR A 70 -12.90 -39.11 2.66
CA TYR A 70 -11.70 -38.82 3.46
C TYR A 70 -10.40 -38.99 2.68
N VAL A 71 -10.31 -39.98 1.78
CA VAL A 71 -9.12 -40.18 0.94
C VAL A 71 -8.98 -39.08 -0.11
N ALA A 72 -10.09 -38.54 -0.64
CA ALA A 72 -10.04 -37.38 -1.53
C ALA A 72 -9.58 -36.10 -0.80
N THR A 73 -10.06 -35.88 0.43
CA THR A 73 -9.64 -34.71 1.24
C THR A 73 -8.18 -34.80 1.69
N LEU A 74 -7.69 -36.00 2.06
CA LEU A 74 -6.28 -36.19 2.41
C LEU A 74 -5.35 -36.15 1.19
N ALA A 75 -5.79 -36.64 0.02
CA ALA A 75 -5.00 -36.53 -1.20
C ALA A 75 -4.87 -35.07 -1.66
N LEU A 76 -5.94 -34.28 -1.53
CA LEU A 76 -5.89 -32.83 -1.78
C LEU A 76 -4.99 -32.12 -0.77
N SER A 77 -5.08 -32.44 0.53
CA SER A 77 -4.25 -31.79 1.56
C SER A 77 -2.76 -32.13 1.45
N VAL A 78 -2.42 -33.33 0.96
CA VAL A 78 -1.02 -33.75 0.75
C VAL A 78 -0.48 -33.19 -0.57
N GLN A 79 -1.32 -33.02 -1.59
CA GLN A 79 -0.94 -32.31 -2.83
C GLN A 79 -0.66 -30.82 -2.54
N ASP A 80 -1.50 -30.16 -1.74
CA ASP A 80 -1.32 -28.77 -1.32
C ASP A 80 -0.05 -28.57 -0.45
N GLN A 81 0.34 -29.58 0.35
CA GLN A 81 1.55 -29.51 1.16
C GLN A 81 2.84 -29.88 0.42
N LEU A 82 2.77 -30.53 -0.74
CA LEU A 82 3.95 -30.90 -1.54
C LEU A 82 4.28 -29.89 -2.65
N THR A 83 3.44 -28.89 -2.86
CA THR A 83 3.70 -27.74 -3.76
C THR A 83 4.13 -26.47 -3.01
N ALA A 84 4.23 -26.53 -1.68
CA ALA A 84 4.43 -25.35 -0.84
C ALA A 84 5.90 -24.90 -0.69
N ASP A 85 6.87 -25.63 -1.24
CA ASP A 85 8.27 -25.44 -0.85
C ASP A 85 9.22 -24.87 -1.92
N ASP A 86 8.81 -24.50 -3.13
CA ASP A 86 9.78 -23.93 -4.11
C ASP A 86 9.27 -22.89 -5.15
N ASP A 87 8.05 -22.33 -5.04
CA ASP A 87 7.52 -21.36 -6.04
C ASP A 87 6.66 -20.19 -5.47
N ASP A 88 6.83 -19.80 -4.19
CA ASP A 88 5.97 -18.77 -3.55
C ASP A 88 6.37 -17.30 -3.84
N ASP A 89 7.41 -17.05 -4.65
CA ASP A 89 7.83 -15.67 -5.00
C ASP A 89 6.96 -15.03 -6.11
N ASN A 90 5.92 -15.73 -6.59
CA ASN A 90 5.12 -15.33 -7.75
C ASN A 90 3.61 -15.19 -7.48
N ASN A 91 3.13 -15.46 -6.25
CA ASN A 91 1.76 -15.15 -5.88
C ASN A 91 1.71 -13.74 -5.29
N MET A 92 1.50 -12.71 -6.12
CA MET A 92 1.19 -11.37 -5.62
C MET A 92 -0.30 -11.34 -5.24
N PRO A 93 -0.68 -11.38 -3.95
CA PRO A 93 -2.10 -11.48 -3.56
C PRO A 93 -2.92 -10.25 -3.98
N PHE A 94 -2.27 -9.11 -4.25
CA PHE A 94 -2.92 -7.87 -4.66
C PHE A 94 -2.38 -7.31 -5.98
N ASP A 95 -2.98 -7.74 -7.10
CA ASP A 95 -2.72 -7.19 -8.43
C ASP A 95 -3.57 -5.93 -8.71
N THR A 96 -3.07 -4.78 -8.25
CA THR A 96 -3.70 -3.45 -8.40
C THR A 96 -3.00 -2.64 -9.50
N GLU A 97 -3.64 -1.57 -9.97
CA GLU A 97 -2.98 -0.65 -10.91
C GLU A 97 -1.72 -0.01 -10.29
N LEU A 98 -1.75 0.20 -8.97
CA LEU A 98 -0.62 0.73 -8.21
C LEU A 98 0.57 -0.24 -8.22
N THR A 99 0.37 -1.51 -7.88
CA THR A 99 1.44 -2.51 -7.83
C THR A 99 2.08 -2.70 -9.20
N ARG A 100 1.27 -2.84 -10.27
CA ARG A 100 1.75 -2.98 -11.65
C ARG A 100 2.56 -1.79 -12.13
N ARG A 101 2.05 -0.57 -11.97
CA ARG A 101 2.69 0.63 -12.55
C ARG A 101 3.91 1.09 -11.77
N LEU A 102 3.97 0.83 -10.47
CA LEU A 102 5.10 1.24 -9.62
C LEU A 102 6.14 0.14 -9.44
N GLY A 103 5.84 -1.10 -9.81
CA GLY A 103 6.74 -2.24 -9.62
C GLY A 103 6.93 -2.58 -8.14
N ILE A 104 5.86 -2.47 -7.35
CA ILE A 104 5.83 -2.82 -5.92
C ILE A 104 4.96 -4.05 -5.71
N ARG A 105 5.26 -4.84 -4.67
CA ARG A 105 4.59 -6.12 -4.39
C ARG A 105 3.26 -5.92 -3.67
N ILE A 106 3.24 -5.01 -2.70
CA ILE A 106 2.08 -4.74 -1.84
C ILE A 106 1.60 -3.32 -2.09
N PRO A 107 0.28 -3.07 -2.24
CA PRO A 107 -0.29 -1.74 -2.49
C PRO A 107 -0.28 -0.84 -1.23
N VAL A 108 0.89 -0.70 -0.62
CA VAL A 108 1.16 0.09 0.59
C VAL A 108 2.24 1.12 0.28
N VAL A 109 1.93 2.37 0.57
CA VAL A 109 2.82 3.52 0.38
C VAL A 109 3.14 4.14 1.74
N GLN A 110 4.42 4.36 2.00
CA GLN A 110 4.86 5.27 3.04
C GLN A 110 4.92 6.68 2.44
N GLY A 111 4.02 7.56 2.84
CA GLY A 111 3.91 8.92 2.27
C GLY A 111 5.01 9.86 2.74
N GLY A 112 5.18 11.00 2.09
CA GLY A 112 6.13 12.03 2.51
C GLY A 112 5.91 12.46 3.97
N MET A 113 6.95 12.33 4.79
CA MET A 113 6.95 12.72 6.20
C MET A 113 8.12 13.65 6.48
N GLN A 114 7.82 14.93 6.74
CA GLN A 114 8.83 15.93 7.06
C GLN A 114 9.57 15.52 8.35
N HIS A 115 10.91 15.51 8.29
CA HIS A 115 11.81 15.10 9.37
C HIS A 115 11.75 13.61 9.78
N VAL A 116 11.10 12.74 8.99
CA VAL A 116 11.06 11.29 9.25
C VAL A 116 11.41 10.47 8.00
N GLY A 117 10.97 10.90 6.81
CA GLY A 117 11.23 10.23 5.53
C GLY A 117 12.66 10.41 5.03
N TYR A 118 13.62 9.82 5.73
CA TYR A 118 15.03 9.69 5.34
C TYR A 118 15.31 8.32 4.70
N ALA A 119 16.56 8.12 4.26
CA ALA A 119 16.99 6.93 3.54
C ALA A 119 16.68 5.62 4.25
N GLU A 120 16.85 5.57 5.57
CA GLU A 120 16.61 4.40 6.40
C GLU A 120 15.18 3.88 6.28
N LEU A 121 14.21 4.77 6.44
CA LEU A 121 12.80 4.40 6.39
C LEU A 121 12.34 4.10 4.96
N ALA A 122 12.70 4.95 4.00
CA ALA A 122 12.29 4.74 2.62
C ALA A 122 12.85 3.42 2.07
N ALA A 123 14.12 3.11 2.32
CA ALA A 123 14.71 1.84 1.90
C ALA A 123 14.08 0.64 2.60
N ALA A 124 13.77 0.74 3.90
CA ALA A 124 13.14 -0.35 4.66
C ALA A 124 11.74 -0.69 4.12
N VAL A 125 10.91 0.32 3.81
CA VAL A 125 9.58 0.10 3.22
C VAL A 125 9.68 -0.50 1.82
N SER A 126 10.59 0.00 0.98
CA SER A 126 10.82 -0.56 -0.36
C SER A 126 11.32 -2.01 -0.30
N ASN A 127 12.22 -2.34 0.63
CA ASN A 127 12.68 -3.71 0.85
C ASN A 127 11.58 -4.63 1.38
N ALA A 128 10.59 -4.10 2.08
CA ALA A 128 9.44 -4.86 2.56
C ALA A 128 8.38 -5.16 1.47
N GLY A 129 8.53 -4.56 0.28
CA GLY A 129 7.64 -4.76 -0.87
C GLY A 129 6.60 -3.67 -1.09
N GLY A 130 6.56 -2.63 -0.24
CA GLY A 130 5.77 -1.42 -0.47
C GLY A 130 6.53 -0.35 -1.24
N LEU A 131 5.98 0.86 -1.33
CA LEU A 131 6.68 2.05 -1.83
C LEU A 131 7.19 2.90 -0.67
N GLY A 132 8.51 2.92 -0.47
CA GLY A 132 9.16 3.92 0.40
C GLY A 132 9.29 5.28 -0.28
N ILE A 133 9.15 6.37 0.47
CA ILE A 133 9.25 7.73 -0.06
C ILE A 133 10.19 8.59 0.81
N LEU A 134 11.26 9.09 0.18
CA LEU A 134 12.13 10.14 0.73
C LEU A 134 11.43 11.49 0.71
N THR A 135 11.56 12.29 1.77
CA THR A 135 10.99 13.65 1.79
C THR A 135 12.02 14.67 1.33
N ALA A 136 11.79 15.31 0.17
CA ALA A 136 12.73 16.26 -0.42
C ALA A 136 13.06 17.42 0.52
N LEU A 137 12.03 18.03 1.12
CA LEU A 137 12.18 19.23 1.96
C LEU A 137 12.62 18.94 3.40
N THR A 138 12.83 17.68 3.75
CA THR A 138 13.62 17.34 4.93
C THR A 138 15.09 17.69 4.71
N GLN A 139 15.55 17.65 3.46
CA GLN A 139 16.91 18.01 3.09
C GLN A 139 17.03 19.54 2.98
N PRO A 140 18.12 20.15 3.46
CA PRO A 140 18.27 21.60 3.43
C PRO A 140 18.42 22.16 2.01
N THR A 141 19.07 21.41 1.12
CA THR A 141 19.37 21.82 -0.25
C THR A 141 19.10 20.72 -1.28
N PRO A 142 18.97 21.06 -2.57
CA PRO A 142 18.91 20.06 -3.64
C PRO A 142 20.11 19.11 -3.67
N ASP A 143 21.31 19.57 -3.31
CA ASP A 143 22.50 18.71 -3.24
C ASP A 143 22.46 17.73 -2.08
N ASP A 144 21.88 18.13 -0.95
CA ASP A 144 21.64 17.22 0.17
C ASP A 144 20.56 16.19 -0.20
N LEU A 145 19.55 16.56 -1.00
CA LEU A 145 18.63 15.59 -1.60
C LEU A 145 19.36 14.59 -2.52
N ARG A 146 20.30 15.03 -3.36
CA ARG A 146 21.08 14.10 -4.19
C ARG A 146 21.87 13.10 -3.33
N LYS A 147 22.52 13.57 -2.26
CA LYS A 147 23.24 12.71 -1.32
C LYS A 147 22.31 11.69 -0.66
N GLU A 148 21.13 12.14 -0.21
CA GLU A 148 20.16 11.27 0.45
C GLU A 148 19.59 10.22 -0.52
N ILE A 149 19.27 10.61 -1.76
CA ILE A 149 18.84 9.66 -2.81
C ILE A 149 19.91 8.60 -3.05
N ARG A 150 21.18 9.01 -3.18
CA ARG A 150 22.30 8.08 -3.38
C ARG A 150 22.47 7.13 -2.20
N LYS A 151 22.32 7.63 -0.96
CA LYS A 151 22.31 6.80 0.25
C LYS A 151 21.16 5.79 0.22
N THR A 152 19.95 6.18 -0.17
CA THR A 152 18.83 5.22 -0.30
C THR A 152 19.12 4.12 -1.32
N LYS A 153 19.72 4.46 -2.47
CA LYS A 153 20.14 3.48 -3.47
C LYS A 153 21.19 2.48 -2.98
N THR A 154 21.98 2.81 -1.95
CA THR A 154 22.90 1.82 -1.34
C THR A 154 22.19 0.88 -0.38
N MET A 155 20.94 1.17 0.02
CA MET A 155 20.17 0.43 1.03
C MET A 155 19.01 -0.37 0.43
N THR A 156 18.61 -0.08 -0.81
CA THR A 156 17.57 -0.84 -1.51
C THR A 156 17.85 -0.93 -3.02
N LYS A 157 17.49 -2.09 -3.60
CA LYS A 157 17.44 -2.31 -5.06
C LYS A 157 16.03 -2.12 -5.63
N TYR A 158 15.03 -1.96 -4.77
CA TYR A 158 13.62 -1.87 -5.15
C TYR A 158 13.21 -0.41 -5.41
N PRO A 159 12.11 -0.17 -6.15
CA PRO A 159 11.63 1.18 -6.41
C PRO A 159 11.34 1.95 -5.12
N PHE A 160 11.71 3.22 -5.12
CA PHE A 160 11.32 4.19 -4.09
C PHE A 160 11.01 5.53 -4.75
N GLY A 161 10.23 6.36 -4.06
CA GLY A 161 9.83 7.68 -4.54
C GLY A 161 10.47 8.83 -3.77
N VAL A 162 10.22 10.04 -4.26
CA VAL A 162 10.53 11.29 -3.54
C VAL A 162 9.26 12.11 -3.39
N ASN A 163 9.00 12.63 -2.19
CA ASN A 163 7.93 13.59 -1.94
C ASN A 163 8.44 15.03 -2.12
N ILE A 164 7.72 15.84 -2.89
CA ILE A 164 7.90 17.30 -2.98
C ILE A 164 6.61 17.97 -2.51
N THR A 165 6.66 18.49 -1.28
CA THR A 165 5.52 19.17 -0.64
C THR A 165 5.60 20.68 -0.86
N LEU A 166 4.55 21.26 -1.44
CA LEU A 166 4.46 22.67 -1.85
C LEU A 166 3.58 23.44 -0.86
N LEU A 167 4.12 23.72 0.33
CA LEU A 167 3.36 24.43 1.37
C LEU A 167 3.59 25.94 1.31
N PRO A 168 2.63 26.73 1.83
CA PRO A 168 2.87 28.14 2.14
C PRO A 168 4.08 28.26 3.07
N ALA A 169 5.09 29.00 2.63
CA ALA A 169 6.32 29.23 3.40
C ALA A 169 6.72 30.70 3.26
N LEU A 170 7.26 31.29 4.34
CA LEU A 170 7.80 32.65 4.34
C LEU A 170 8.93 32.81 3.31
N VAL A 171 9.79 31.78 3.23
CA VAL A 171 10.83 31.66 2.22
C VAL A 171 10.60 30.36 1.46
N PRO A 172 10.01 30.40 0.26
CA PRO A 172 9.74 29.20 -0.51
C PRO A 172 11.06 28.55 -0.96
N PRO A 173 11.21 27.22 -0.80
CA PRO A 173 12.33 26.48 -1.38
C PRO A 173 12.39 26.62 -2.90
N ASP A 174 13.57 26.40 -3.49
CA ASP A 174 13.72 26.27 -4.94
C ASP A 174 13.18 24.92 -5.42
N TYR A 175 11.84 24.83 -5.53
CA TYR A 175 11.15 23.63 -5.96
C TYR A 175 11.60 23.13 -7.33
N ALA A 176 12.03 24.04 -8.22
CA ALA A 176 12.49 23.69 -9.56
C ALA A 176 13.85 23.00 -9.53
N ALA A 177 14.75 23.42 -8.62
CA ALA A 177 16.03 22.76 -8.38
C ALA A 177 15.86 21.42 -7.65
N TYR A 178 14.95 21.31 -6.68
CA TYR A 178 14.60 20.02 -6.07
C TYR A 178 14.06 19.03 -7.10
N ALA A 179 13.12 19.46 -7.95
CA ALA A 179 12.61 18.63 -9.04
C ALA A 179 13.71 18.25 -10.04
N GLN A 180 14.67 19.15 -10.31
CA GLN A 180 15.82 18.82 -11.15
C GLN A 180 16.71 17.76 -10.52
N ALA A 181 17.01 17.87 -9.22
CA ALA A 181 17.80 16.87 -8.50
C ALA A 181 17.16 15.47 -8.55
N VAL A 182 15.83 15.40 -8.43
CA VAL A 182 15.08 14.14 -8.59
C VAL A 182 15.27 13.54 -9.99
N ILE A 183 15.15 14.37 -11.04
CA ILE A 183 15.32 13.95 -12.44
C ILE A 183 16.76 13.50 -12.70
N ASP A 184 17.74 14.30 -12.27
CA ASP A 184 19.18 14.03 -12.48
C ASP A 184 19.60 12.70 -11.82
N GLU A 185 19.04 12.40 -10.65
CA GLU A 185 19.29 11.15 -9.94
C GLU A 185 18.42 9.98 -10.46
N GLY A 186 17.62 10.16 -11.51
CA GLY A 186 16.85 9.08 -12.14
C GLY A 186 15.74 8.49 -11.26
N ILE A 187 15.14 9.31 -10.39
CA ILE A 187 13.95 8.92 -9.64
C ILE A 187 12.73 9.00 -10.54
N ASN A 188 12.02 7.87 -10.68
CA ASN A 188 10.90 7.74 -11.61
C ASN A 188 9.52 7.85 -10.94
N ILE A 189 9.46 7.99 -9.61
CA ILE A 189 8.22 8.09 -8.84
C ILE A 189 8.30 9.31 -7.93
N VAL A 190 7.34 10.24 -8.06
CA VAL A 190 7.25 11.41 -7.19
C VAL A 190 5.86 11.57 -6.61
N GLU A 191 5.80 11.71 -5.30
CA GLU A 191 4.61 12.20 -4.62
C GLU A 191 4.67 13.73 -4.54
N THR A 192 3.61 14.42 -4.98
CA THR A 192 3.48 15.87 -4.79
C THR A 192 2.31 16.18 -3.88
N ALA A 193 2.45 17.21 -3.06
CA ALA A 193 1.39 17.67 -2.16
C ALA A 193 1.39 19.20 -2.10
N GLY A 194 0.29 19.79 -1.62
CA GLY A 194 0.19 21.23 -1.41
C GLY A 194 -0.27 22.03 -2.64
N ASN A 195 -0.06 23.34 -2.59
CA ASN A 195 -0.69 24.29 -3.51
C ASN A 195 0.15 24.52 -4.78
N SER A 196 -0.53 24.86 -5.88
CA SER A 196 0.08 25.27 -7.15
C SER A 196 1.14 24.30 -7.71
N PRO A 197 0.85 22.98 -7.84
CA PRO A 197 1.85 21.99 -8.26
C PRO A 197 2.19 22.02 -9.74
N GLY A 198 1.49 22.84 -10.54
CA GLY A 198 1.59 22.89 -12.00
C GLY A 198 3.03 22.95 -12.55
N PRO A 199 3.88 23.91 -12.14
CA PRO A 199 5.24 24.00 -12.66
C PRO A 199 6.09 22.77 -12.36
N VAL A 200 6.01 22.25 -11.13
CA VAL A 200 6.77 21.05 -10.70
C VAL A 200 6.27 19.80 -11.43
N ILE A 201 4.96 19.58 -11.47
CA ILE A 201 4.35 18.45 -12.18
C ILE A 201 4.72 18.49 -13.66
N LYS A 202 4.59 19.63 -14.34
CA LYS A 202 4.96 19.76 -15.76
C LYS A 202 6.41 19.37 -16.02
N LYS A 203 7.33 19.84 -15.17
CA LYS A 203 8.76 19.53 -15.29
C LYS A 203 9.04 18.05 -15.11
N LEU A 204 8.45 17.42 -14.09
CA LEU A 204 8.63 15.99 -13.82
C LEU A 204 7.98 15.12 -14.90
N LYS A 205 6.76 15.46 -15.36
CA LYS A 205 6.07 14.75 -16.44
C LYS A 205 6.84 14.81 -17.76
N ALA A 206 7.50 15.93 -18.07
CA ALA A 206 8.36 16.04 -19.25
C ALA A 206 9.56 15.07 -19.21
N ALA A 207 10.00 14.65 -18.02
CA ALA A 207 11.03 13.63 -17.83
C ALA A 207 10.48 12.19 -17.71
N GLY A 208 9.17 11.98 -17.91
CA GLY A 208 8.56 10.65 -17.82
C GLY A 208 8.30 10.15 -16.40
N VAL A 209 8.43 10.99 -15.38
CA VAL A 209 8.21 10.62 -13.98
C VAL A 209 6.72 10.31 -13.73
N ILE A 210 6.47 9.24 -12.97
CA ILE A 210 5.13 8.89 -12.47
C ILE A 210 4.81 9.79 -11.28
N ILE A 211 3.66 10.47 -11.34
CA ILE A 211 3.22 11.42 -10.32
C ILE A 211 2.02 10.88 -9.54
N LEU A 212 2.21 10.76 -8.23
CA LEU A 212 1.14 10.63 -7.25
C LEU A 212 0.84 12.01 -6.67
N HIS A 213 -0.35 12.57 -6.86
CA HIS A 213 -0.69 13.88 -6.30
C HIS A 213 -1.69 13.79 -5.15
N LYS A 214 -1.29 14.29 -3.98
CA LYS A 214 -2.07 14.25 -2.74
C LYS A 214 -3.11 15.37 -2.71
N CYS A 215 -4.37 15.00 -2.50
CA CYS A 215 -5.53 15.89 -2.55
C CYS A 215 -6.49 15.64 -1.39
N THR A 216 -6.98 16.70 -0.76
CA THR A 216 -7.99 16.64 0.30
C THR A 216 -9.43 16.80 -0.21
N THR A 217 -9.61 17.14 -1.51
CA THR A 217 -10.93 17.33 -2.11
C THR A 217 -10.99 16.79 -3.54
N ILE A 218 -12.19 16.41 -3.99
CA ILE A 218 -12.45 15.98 -5.38
C ILE A 218 -12.14 17.09 -6.39
N ARG A 219 -12.38 18.36 -6.03
CA ARG A 219 -12.08 19.52 -6.89
C ARG A 219 -10.57 19.64 -7.14
N HIS A 220 -9.75 19.46 -6.11
CA HIS A 220 -8.30 19.48 -6.24
C HIS A 220 -7.81 18.29 -7.06
N ALA A 221 -8.35 17.09 -6.81
CA ALA A 221 -8.07 15.90 -7.62
C ALA A 221 -8.36 16.12 -9.11
N GLN A 222 -9.52 16.68 -9.46
CA GLN A 222 -9.86 17.01 -10.85
C GLN A 222 -8.91 18.04 -11.48
N SER A 223 -8.39 18.98 -10.68
CA SER A 223 -7.42 19.96 -11.14
C SER A 223 -6.06 19.30 -11.42
N ALA A 224 -5.63 18.37 -10.56
CA ALA A 224 -4.42 17.60 -10.75
C ALA A 224 -4.50 16.66 -11.96
N ILE A 225 -5.66 16.04 -12.22
CA ILE A 225 -5.88 15.23 -13.43
C ILE A 225 -5.60 16.03 -14.70
N LYS A 226 -6.01 17.30 -14.77
CA LYS A 226 -5.72 18.19 -15.91
C LYS A 226 -4.23 18.47 -16.10
N LEU A 227 -3.41 18.26 -15.07
CA LEU A 227 -1.95 18.38 -15.13
C LEU A 227 -1.27 17.07 -15.57
N GLY A 228 -2.03 15.99 -15.78
CA GLY A 228 -1.51 14.71 -16.26
C GLY A 228 -0.88 13.85 -15.16
N VAL A 229 -1.36 13.96 -13.92
CA VAL A 229 -0.93 13.06 -12.83
C VAL A 229 -1.36 11.62 -13.12
N ASP A 230 -0.56 10.67 -12.63
CA ASP A 230 -0.73 9.25 -12.91
C ASP A 230 -1.60 8.55 -11.88
N PHE A 231 -1.49 9.00 -10.64
CA PHE A 231 -2.31 8.58 -9.51
C PHE A 231 -2.68 9.78 -8.65
N LEU A 232 -3.75 9.62 -7.89
CA LEU A 232 -4.13 10.54 -6.83
C LEU A 232 -3.91 9.87 -5.46
N SER A 233 -3.50 10.64 -4.46
CA SER A 233 -3.56 10.22 -3.06
C SER A 233 -4.69 11.00 -2.40
N ILE A 234 -5.83 10.36 -2.17
CA ILE A 234 -7.00 11.01 -1.59
C ILE A 234 -6.87 11.00 -0.07
N ASP A 235 -6.66 12.18 0.51
CA ASP A 235 -6.38 12.37 1.92
C ASP A 235 -7.65 12.76 2.68
N GLY A 236 -8.14 11.85 3.51
CA GLY A 236 -9.32 12.06 4.35
C GLY A 236 -9.03 12.91 5.57
N PHE A 237 -10.08 13.37 6.24
CA PHE A 237 -9.99 14.19 7.45
C PHE A 237 -9.16 13.58 8.59
N GLU A 238 -9.05 12.24 8.63
CA GLU A 238 -8.31 11.47 9.61
C GLU A 238 -6.78 11.63 9.51
N CYS A 239 -6.28 12.18 8.39
CA CYS A 239 -4.86 12.25 8.08
C CYS A 239 -4.06 13.13 9.06
N ALA A 240 -2.76 12.81 9.17
CA ALA A 240 -1.79 13.65 9.86
C ALA A 240 -1.38 14.82 8.96
N GLY A 241 -1.01 15.98 9.54
CA GLY A 241 -0.60 17.12 8.74
C GLY A 241 -1.79 17.90 8.18
N HIS A 242 -1.69 18.42 6.95
CA HIS A 242 -2.69 19.36 6.41
C HIS A 242 -3.94 18.62 5.93
N VAL A 243 -5.04 18.73 6.69
CA VAL A 243 -6.29 17.98 6.42
C VAL A 243 -7.21 18.69 5.43
N GLY A 244 -6.87 19.92 5.03
CA GLY A 244 -7.76 20.81 4.30
C GLY A 244 -8.88 21.36 5.18
N GLU A 245 -9.91 21.93 4.54
CA GLU A 245 -10.94 22.71 5.25
C GLU A 245 -12.36 22.15 5.11
N SER A 246 -12.52 20.99 4.47
CA SER A 246 -13.84 20.41 4.18
C SER A 246 -14.32 19.37 5.19
N ASP A 247 -13.45 18.90 6.07
CA ASP A 247 -13.75 17.92 7.13
C ASP A 247 -14.43 16.63 6.63
N ILE A 248 -14.13 16.21 5.40
CA ILE A 248 -14.71 15.00 4.80
C ILE A 248 -13.83 13.80 5.15
N THR A 249 -14.40 12.85 5.89
CA THR A 249 -13.74 11.59 6.25
C THR A 249 -13.58 10.66 5.06
N ASN A 250 -12.64 9.73 5.16
CA ASN A 250 -12.33 8.82 4.06
C ASN A 250 -13.50 7.94 3.63
N PHE A 251 -14.40 7.56 4.54
CA PHE A 251 -15.58 6.77 4.20
C PHE A 251 -16.43 7.42 3.08
N ILE A 252 -16.59 8.74 3.14
CA ILE A 252 -17.31 9.51 2.12
C ILE A 252 -16.38 9.95 1.00
N LEU A 253 -15.19 10.46 1.31
CA LEU A 253 -14.30 11.03 0.32
C LEU A 253 -13.83 9.99 -0.72
N LEU A 254 -13.47 8.78 -0.29
CA LEU A 254 -13.05 7.69 -1.18
C LEU A 254 -14.22 7.18 -2.03
N SER A 255 -15.41 7.06 -1.44
CA SER A 255 -16.63 6.71 -2.18
C SER A 255 -16.92 7.74 -3.30
N ARG A 256 -16.75 9.03 -3.00
CA ARG A 256 -16.91 10.11 -3.98
C ARG A 256 -15.80 10.10 -5.03
N ALA A 257 -14.57 9.78 -4.65
CA ALA A 257 -13.45 9.60 -5.56
C ALA A 257 -13.75 8.50 -6.58
N ARG A 258 -14.09 7.29 -6.12
CA ARG A 258 -14.47 6.15 -6.98
C ARG A 258 -15.60 6.48 -7.96
N GLN A 259 -16.60 7.24 -7.54
CA GLN A 259 -17.74 7.60 -8.39
C GLN A 259 -17.43 8.66 -9.46
N SER A 260 -16.39 9.48 -9.27
CA SER A 260 -16.20 10.70 -10.08
C SER A 260 -14.84 10.81 -10.75
N LEU A 261 -13.85 10.04 -10.32
CA LEU A 261 -12.50 10.06 -10.84
C LEU A 261 -12.26 8.84 -11.74
N LYS A 262 -11.56 9.05 -12.85
CA LYS A 262 -11.13 7.99 -13.77
C LYS A 262 -9.65 7.62 -13.59
N VAL A 263 -8.87 8.52 -13.02
CA VAL A 263 -7.47 8.27 -12.68
C VAL A 263 -7.43 7.44 -11.40
N PRO A 264 -6.62 6.37 -11.34
CA PRO A 264 -6.50 5.53 -10.15
C PRO A 264 -6.07 6.35 -8.94
N PHE A 265 -6.53 5.94 -7.76
CA PHE A 265 -6.21 6.64 -6.53
C PHE A 265 -5.86 5.69 -5.38
N ILE A 266 -5.01 6.14 -4.47
CA ILE A 266 -4.73 5.49 -3.20
C ILE A 266 -5.45 6.24 -2.08
N ALA A 267 -5.82 5.51 -1.03
CA ALA A 267 -6.48 6.06 0.14
C ALA A 267 -5.44 6.51 1.18
N SER A 268 -5.53 7.74 1.68
CA SER A 268 -4.57 8.31 2.62
C SER A 268 -5.28 8.87 3.86
N GLY A 269 -4.72 8.60 5.04
CA GLY A 269 -5.27 9.02 6.34
C GLY A 269 -6.18 7.98 6.99
N GLY A 270 -5.92 7.62 8.25
CA GLY A 270 -6.77 6.66 8.98
C GLY A 270 -6.47 5.17 8.76
N PHE A 271 -5.40 4.82 8.04
CA PHE A 271 -5.01 3.43 7.77
C PHE A 271 -3.74 3.03 8.54
N ALA A 272 -3.73 1.85 9.18
CA ALA A 272 -2.61 1.33 9.96
C ALA A 272 -2.39 -0.19 9.84
N ASP A 273 -3.36 -0.95 9.33
CA ASP A 273 -3.40 -2.41 9.35
C ASP A 273 -4.01 -2.98 8.04
N GLY A 274 -4.07 -4.31 7.92
CA GLY A 274 -4.63 -4.97 6.74
C GLY A 274 -6.14 -4.82 6.59
N GLN A 275 -6.89 -4.64 7.68
CA GLN A 275 -8.32 -4.33 7.63
C GLN A 275 -8.56 -2.98 6.95
N GLY A 276 -7.72 -1.99 7.26
CA GLY A 276 -7.70 -0.70 6.59
C GLY A 276 -7.40 -0.82 5.09
N LEU A 277 -6.40 -1.63 4.71
CA LEU A 277 -6.11 -1.91 3.30
C LEU A 277 -7.32 -2.56 2.60
N ALA A 278 -7.88 -3.63 3.16
CA ALA A 278 -9.06 -4.30 2.61
C ALA A 278 -10.26 -3.34 2.44
N ALA A 279 -10.50 -2.47 3.43
CA ALA A 279 -11.56 -1.46 3.35
C ALA A 279 -11.29 -0.45 2.23
N ALA A 280 -10.06 0.03 2.08
CA ALA A 280 -9.69 0.96 1.01
C ALA A 280 -9.90 0.35 -0.38
N LEU A 281 -9.49 -0.90 -0.59
CA LEU A 281 -9.72 -1.64 -1.83
C LEU A 281 -11.22 -1.77 -2.13
N CYS A 282 -12.03 -2.14 -1.14
CA CYS A 282 -13.50 -2.19 -1.27
C CYS A 282 -14.13 -0.83 -1.61
N LEU A 283 -13.53 0.27 -1.17
CA LEU A 283 -13.96 1.64 -1.50
C LEU A 283 -13.47 2.11 -2.88
N GLY A 284 -12.69 1.29 -3.59
CA GLY A 284 -12.20 1.52 -4.95
C GLY A 284 -10.83 2.18 -5.04
N ALA A 285 -10.08 2.24 -3.94
CA ALA A 285 -8.68 2.63 -4.00
C ALA A 285 -7.81 1.49 -4.55
N GLU A 286 -6.66 1.82 -5.12
CA GLU A 286 -5.65 0.88 -5.60
C GLU A 286 -4.59 0.56 -4.54
N GLY A 287 -4.82 0.99 -3.29
CA GLY A 287 -3.88 0.84 -2.19
C GLY A 287 -4.06 1.88 -1.11
N ILE A 288 -3.20 1.82 -0.09
CA ILE A 288 -3.19 2.77 1.04
C ILE A 288 -1.87 3.53 1.14
N ASN A 289 -1.97 4.76 1.61
CA ASN A 289 -0.86 5.59 2.05
C ASN A 289 -0.92 5.78 3.57
N MET A 290 0.21 5.51 4.24
CA MET A 290 0.34 5.65 5.68
C MET A 290 1.50 6.58 6.05
N GLY A 291 1.33 7.31 7.16
CA GLY A 291 2.38 8.14 7.76
C GLY A 291 2.63 7.71 9.21
N THR A 292 1.69 8.02 10.09
CA THR A 292 1.80 7.74 11.55
C THR A 292 2.16 6.28 11.87
N ARG A 293 1.60 5.30 11.13
CA ARG A 293 1.94 3.88 11.29
C ARG A 293 3.43 3.59 11.04
N PHE A 294 4.04 4.22 10.03
CA PHE A 294 5.45 4.03 9.69
C PHE A 294 6.39 4.75 10.66
N MET A 295 5.95 5.81 11.35
CA MET A 295 6.72 6.41 12.45
C MET A 295 7.00 5.38 13.57
N CYS A 296 6.05 4.46 13.80
CA CYS A 296 6.19 3.35 14.74
C CYS A 296 6.70 2.08 14.06
N THR A 297 7.89 2.17 13.46
CA THR A 297 8.67 1.03 12.99
C THR A 297 10.09 1.12 13.55
N VAL A 298 10.84 0.01 13.56
CA VAL A 298 12.23 -0.01 14.03
C VAL A 298 13.10 0.97 13.24
N GLU A 299 12.93 0.99 11.92
CA GLU A 299 13.77 1.69 10.95
C GLU A 299 13.49 3.19 10.84
N ALA A 300 12.30 3.65 11.28
CA ALA A 300 12.01 5.08 11.33
C ALA A 300 13.05 5.81 12.20
N PRO A 301 13.79 6.79 11.66
CA PRO A 301 14.93 7.42 12.34
C PRO A 301 14.46 8.55 13.28
N ILE A 302 13.59 8.20 14.22
CA ILE A 302 13.08 9.07 15.27
C ILE A 302 13.34 8.46 16.64
N HIS A 303 13.45 9.30 17.66
CA HIS A 303 13.71 8.89 19.02
C HIS A 303 12.67 7.86 19.51
N ARG A 304 13.14 6.82 20.21
CA ARG A 304 12.31 5.70 20.69
C ARG A 304 11.12 6.16 21.53
N ASN A 305 11.33 7.14 22.41
CA ASN A 305 10.25 7.71 23.23
C ASN A 305 9.06 8.21 22.40
N ILE A 306 9.28 8.81 21.22
CA ILE A 306 8.18 9.28 20.38
C ILE A 306 7.36 8.09 19.86
N LYS A 307 8.02 7.00 19.47
CA LYS A 307 7.35 5.75 19.06
C LYS A 307 6.51 5.18 20.20
N GLU A 308 7.06 5.17 21.42
CA GLU A 308 6.35 4.71 22.61
C GLU A 308 5.19 5.63 23.03
N THR A 309 5.33 6.94 22.80
CA THR A 309 4.23 7.91 22.97
C THR A 309 3.09 7.59 22.02
N ILE A 310 3.38 7.30 20.75
CA ILE A 310 2.34 6.89 19.78
C ILE A 310 1.66 5.60 20.23
N VAL A 311 2.42 4.57 20.66
CA VAL A 311 1.86 3.29 21.12
C VAL A 311 0.94 3.44 22.33
N LYS A 312 1.17 4.44 23.20
CA LYS A 312 0.35 4.71 24.39
C LYS A 312 -0.85 5.62 24.12
N ALA A 313 -0.87 6.31 22.98
CA ALA A 313 -1.87 7.32 22.68
C ALA A 313 -3.20 6.70 22.24
N GLN A 314 -4.27 7.48 22.41
CA GLN A 314 -5.62 7.15 21.97
C GLN A 314 -5.95 7.93 20.69
N GLU A 315 -6.98 7.51 19.96
CA GLU A 315 -7.47 8.17 18.74
C GLU A 315 -7.90 9.64 18.96
N THR A 316 -8.15 10.01 20.22
CA THR A 316 -8.49 11.36 20.68
C THR A 316 -7.29 12.23 21.05
N ASP A 317 -6.07 11.70 21.03
CA ASP A 317 -4.82 12.42 21.36
C ASP A 317 -4.21 13.15 20.15
N THR A 318 -5.07 13.64 19.25
CA THR A 318 -4.69 14.56 18.18
C THR A 318 -5.51 15.84 18.26
N ALA A 319 -4.96 16.93 17.73
CA ALA A 319 -5.63 18.22 17.69
C ALA A 319 -5.52 18.86 16.30
N LEU A 320 -6.56 19.62 15.93
CA LEU A 320 -6.53 20.49 14.78
C LEU A 320 -6.14 21.90 15.23
N VAL A 321 -5.13 22.45 14.58
CA VAL A 321 -4.66 23.82 14.78
C VAL A 321 -4.64 24.58 13.47
N MET A 322 -4.56 25.91 13.55
CA MET A 322 -4.48 26.84 12.42
C MET A 322 -5.74 26.88 11.52
N ARG A 323 -6.92 26.53 12.05
CA ARG A 323 -8.19 26.60 11.30
C ARG A 323 -8.54 28.04 10.92
N LYS A 324 -8.33 28.98 11.84
CA LYS A 324 -8.57 30.42 11.63
C LYS A 324 -7.86 30.96 10.39
N TRP A 325 -6.68 30.44 10.06
CA TRP A 325 -5.88 30.87 8.90
C TRP A 325 -6.07 29.99 7.66
N THR A 326 -7.10 29.12 7.63
CA THR A 326 -7.34 28.19 6.51
C THR A 326 -6.11 27.34 6.16
N ASN A 327 -5.35 26.97 7.20
CA ASN A 327 -4.16 26.15 7.10
C ASN A 327 -4.25 24.98 8.08
N THR A 328 -5.44 24.38 8.19
CA THR A 328 -5.76 23.39 9.23
C THR A 328 -4.76 22.23 9.18
N THR A 329 -4.09 22.00 10.30
CA THR A 329 -3.08 20.95 10.46
C THR A 329 -3.43 20.07 11.66
N ARG A 330 -3.43 18.75 11.45
CA ARG A 330 -3.56 17.75 12.51
C ARG A 330 -2.20 17.41 13.10
N LEU A 331 -2.10 17.59 14.40
CA LEU A 331 -0.91 17.38 15.22
C LEU A 331 -1.21 16.43 16.37
N TYR A 332 -0.16 15.84 16.95
CA TYR A 332 -0.26 15.17 18.23
C TYR A 332 -0.64 16.18 19.33
N LYS A 333 -1.58 15.81 20.20
CA LYS A 333 -2.05 16.68 21.28
C LYS A 333 -1.03 16.68 22.43
N ASN A 334 -0.34 17.81 22.58
CA ASN A 334 0.64 18.08 23.62
C ASN A 334 0.52 19.51 24.18
N LYS A 335 1.42 19.88 25.11
CA LYS A 335 1.42 21.23 25.71
C LYS A 335 1.50 22.36 24.69
N VAL A 336 2.29 22.20 23.64
CA VAL A 336 2.49 23.23 22.59
C VAL A 336 1.25 23.39 21.73
N THR A 337 0.59 22.28 21.36
CA THR A 337 -0.67 22.35 20.60
C THR A 337 -1.82 22.91 21.45
N ASP A 338 -1.87 22.60 22.74
CA ASP A 338 -2.87 23.20 23.64
C ASP A 338 -2.66 24.72 23.79
N GLU A 339 -1.41 25.16 23.82
CA GLU A 339 -1.06 26.58 23.77
C GLU A 339 -1.45 27.22 22.43
N ALA A 340 -1.14 26.56 21.31
CA ALA A 340 -1.51 27.04 19.97
C ALA A 340 -3.03 27.21 19.83
N ILE A 341 -3.83 26.27 20.34
CA ILE A 341 -5.30 26.37 20.35
C ILE A 341 -5.76 27.59 21.17
N LYS A 342 -5.11 27.88 22.30
CA LYS A 342 -5.44 29.08 23.11
C LYS A 342 -5.12 30.36 22.33
N VAL A 343 -3.94 30.43 21.69
CA VAL A 343 -3.53 31.56 20.85
C VAL A 343 -4.52 31.75 19.70
N GLU A 344 -4.88 30.68 18.99
CA GLU A 344 -5.84 30.74 17.89
C GLU A 344 -7.23 31.25 18.32
N LYS A 345 -7.73 30.79 19.48
CA LYS A 345 -9.01 31.26 20.04
C LYS A 345 -8.97 32.73 20.47
N ALA A 346 -7.83 33.21 20.96
CA ALA A 346 -7.65 34.58 21.41
C ALA A 346 -7.32 35.55 20.26
N ALA A 347 -6.84 35.05 19.12
CA ALA A 347 -6.40 35.87 18.00
C ALA A 347 -7.54 36.75 17.46
N THR A 348 -7.27 38.06 17.34
CA THR A 348 -8.13 39.03 16.67
C THR A 348 -7.49 39.43 15.33
N GLY A 349 -8.28 39.41 14.25
CA GLY A 349 -7.76 39.58 12.89
C GLY A 349 -6.89 38.42 12.40
N ASP A 350 -6.09 38.68 11.36
CA ASP A 350 -5.36 37.63 10.60
C ASP A 350 -3.86 37.54 10.93
N LYS A 351 -3.40 38.27 11.95
CA LYS A 351 -1.97 38.25 12.34
C LYS A 351 -1.54 36.87 12.79
N PHE A 352 -0.38 36.42 12.34
CA PHE A 352 0.18 35.10 12.65
C PHE A 352 1.36 35.16 13.64
N ASP A 353 1.72 36.37 14.09
CA ASP A 353 2.95 36.62 14.85
C ASP A 353 3.00 35.83 16.16
N ASP A 354 1.89 35.71 16.89
CA ASP A 354 1.80 34.96 18.14
C ASP A 354 1.79 33.43 17.92
N MET A 355 1.37 32.97 16.73
CA MET A 355 1.30 31.55 16.37
C MET A 355 2.64 31.04 15.81
N ALA A 356 3.39 31.90 15.09
CA ALA A 356 4.60 31.53 14.39
C ALA A 356 5.67 30.83 15.27
N PRO A 357 5.95 31.26 16.52
CA PRO A 357 6.92 30.58 17.39
C PRO A 357 6.49 29.17 17.80
N LEU A 358 5.17 28.95 17.97
CA LEU A 358 4.61 27.64 18.34
C LEU A 358 4.65 26.66 17.17
N MET A 359 4.43 27.16 15.95
CA MET A 359 4.40 26.38 14.71
C MET A 359 5.77 26.26 14.03
N SER A 360 6.86 26.53 14.75
CA SER A 360 8.23 26.45 14.21
C SER A 360 8.60 25.01 13.82
N GLY A 361 8.80 24.76 12.52
CA GLY A 361 9.27 23.47 12.01
C GLY A 361 10.64 23.04 12.58
N LYS A 362 11.52 24.01 12.86
CA LYS A 362 12.81 23.74 13.53
C LYS A 362 12.59 23.17 14.93
N ARG A 363 11.65 23.75 15.69
CA ARG A 363 11.28 23.27 17.02
C ARG A 363 10.59 21.90 16.96
N GLY A 364 9.72 21.70 15.96
CA GLY A 364 9.07 20.41 15.72
C GLY A 364 10.05 19.28 15.38
N ARG A 365 11.10 19.57 14.59
CA ARG A 365 12.17 18.59 14.28
C ARG A 365 12.86 18.06 15.54
N GLU A 366 13.10 18.91 16.53
CA GLU A 366 13.80 18.53 17.76
C GLU A 366 13.04 17.46 18.56
N VAL A 367 11.70 17.42 18.49
CA VAL A 367 10.89 16.35 19.10
C VAL A 367 11.38 14.96 18.69
N PHE A 368 11.70 14.79 17.40
CA PHE A 368 12.17 13.52 16.86
C PHE A 368 13.63 13.20 17.23
N ILE A 369 14.41 14.20 17.64
CA ILE A 369 15.82 14.05 17.99
C ILE A 369 15.98 13.81 19.49
N ASN A 370 15.34 14.65 20.31
CA ASN A 370 15.49 14.64 21.76
C ASN A 370 14.50 13.71 22.49
N GLY A 371 13.43 13.27 21.81
CA GLY A 371 12.45 12.36 22.38
C GLY A 371 11.49 12.97 23.38
N ASP A 372 11.41 14.29 23.47
CA ASP A 372 10.45 15.01 24.30
C ASP A 372 9.20 15.35 23.46
N PRO A 373 8.06 14.64 23.67
CA PRO A 373 6.84 14.85 22.90
C PRO A 373 6.20 16.22 23.15
N ASP A 374 6.60 16.95 24.19
CA ASP A 374 6.12 18.29 24.52
C ASP A 374 7.06 19.40 24.00
N TYR A 375 8.19 19.06 23.38
CA TYR A 375 9.19 20.07 22.99
C TYR A 375 8.66 21.01 21.92
N GLY A 376 7.87 20.51 20.97
CA GLY A 376 7.37 21.26 19.81
C GLY A 376 6.13 20.62 19.20
N VAL A 377 5.63 21.19 18.10
CA VAL A 377 4.56 20.58 17.31
C VAL A 377 5.09 19.43 16.46
N TRP A 378 4.34 18.33 16.38
CA TRP A 378 4.65 17.22 15.50
C TRP A 378 3.38 16.53 15.02
N THR A 379 3.43 15.95 13.83
CA THR A 379 2.25 15.43 13.12
C THR A 379 1.91 14.00 13.54
N ALA A 380 0.66 13.77 13.89
CA ALA A 380 0.10 12.43 14.08
C ALA A 380 -1.36 12.41 13.59
N GLY A 381 -1.77 11.33 12.94
CA GLY A 381 -3.13 11.12 12.46
C GLY A 381 -4.00 10.45 13.53
N GLN A 382 -5.32 10.49 13.37
CA GLN A 382 -6.23 9.84 14.34
C GLN A 382 -6.03 8.33 14.43
N VAL A 383 -5.42 7.74 13.40
CA VAL A 383 -5.00 6.33 13.37
C VAL A 383 -4.02 5.96 14.49
N ILE A 384 -3.46 6.95 15.19
CA ILE A 384 -2.59 6.74 16.36
C ILE A 384 -3.18 5.76 17.37
N GLY A 385 -4.51 5.77 17.57
CA GLY A 385 -5.20 4.85 18.48
C GLY A 385 -5.27 3.39 18.02
N LEU A 386 -4.83 3.06 16.80
CA LEU A 386 -4.75 1.69 16.27
C LEU A 386 -3.32 1.13 16.28
N ILE A 387 -2.35 1.89 16.78
CA ILE A 387 -0.93 1.52 16.75
C ILE A 387 -0.52 1.02 18.13
N HIS A 388 -0.24 -0.27 18.25
CA HIS A 388 0.00 -0.93 19.54
C HIS A 388 1.39 -1.57 19.67
N ASP A 389 2.24 -1.43 18.65
CA ASP A 389 3.54 -2.09 18.57
C ASP A 389 4.55 -1.27 17.75
N ILE A 390 5.82 -1.68 17.76
CA ILE A 390 6.91 -1.07 16.98
C ILE A 390 7.65 -2.19 16.23
N PRO A 391 7.05 -2.76 15.18
CA PRO A 391 7.63 -3.83 14.38
C PRO A 391 8.72 -3.29 13.43
N THR A 392 9.45 -4.17 12.77
CA THR A 392 10.19 -3.81 11.56
C THR A 392 9.23 -3.46 10.42
N CYS A 393 9.70 -2.71 9.41
CA CYS A 393 8.91 -2.41 8.21
C CYS A 393 8.52 -3.70 7.47
N HIS A 394 9.41 -4.69 7.45
CA HIS A 394 9.14 -6.00 6.87
C HIS A 394 7.97 -6.71 7.57
N GLU A 395 8.04 -6.85 8.90
CA GLU A 395 6.96 -7.48 9.68
C GLU A 395 5.63 -6.72 9.52
N LEU A 396 5.66 -5.39 9.53
CA LEU A 396 4.47 -4.56 9.37
C LEU A 396 3.80 -4.79 8.02
N VAL A 397 4.55 -4.66 6.93
CA VAL A 397 4.02 -4.70 5.57
C VAL A 397 3.55 -6.12 5.21
N THR A 398 4.29 -7.16 5.59
CA THR A 398 3.86 -8.55 5.45
C THR A 398 2.60 -8.86 6.26
N ARG A 399 2.48 -8.29 7.48
CA ARG A 399 1.27 -8.46 8.31
C ARG A 399 0.06 -7.79 7.66
N ILE A 400 0.21 -6.58 7.13
CA ILE A 400 -0.86 -5.85 6.43
C ILE A 400 -1.39 -6.64 5.24
N GLU A 401 -0.48 -7.22 4.44
CA GLU A 401 -0.86 -8.07 3.30
C GLU A 401 -1.70 -9.27 3.76
N LYS A 402 -1.18 -10.04 4.74
CA LYS A 402 -1.88 -11.21 5.28
C LYS A 402 -3.24 -10.86 5.88
N GLU A 403 -3.30 -9.84 6.74
CA GLU A 403 -4.53 -9.39 7.39
C GLU A 403 -5.57 -8.91 6.36
N ALA A 404 -5.13 -8.27 5.27
CA ALA A 404 -6.03 -7.83 4.21
C ALA A 404 -6.63 -9.01 3.44
N GLU A 405 -5.82 -10.01 3.10
CA GLU A 405 -6.27 -11.23 2.41
C GLU A 405 -7.27 -12.02 3.27
N GLU A 406 -6.92 -12.23 4.54
CA GLU A 406 -7.79 -12.89 5.52
C GLU A 406 -9.11 -12.12 5.69
N THR A 407 -9.04 -10.78 5.77
CA THR A 407 -10.22 -9.93 5.91
C THR A 407 -11.15 -10.07 4.70
N LEU A 408 -10.62 -9.94 3.48
CA LEU A 408 -11.43 -10.05 2.26
C LEU A 408 -12.06 -11.43 2.13
N THR A 409 -11.28 -12.49 2.37
CA THR A 409 -11.77 -13.88 2.35
C THR A 409 -12.88 -14.08 3.37
N ALA A 410 -12.69 -13.61 4.60
CA ALA A 410 -13.70 -13.69 5.66
C ALA A 410 -14.98 -12.92 5.30
N LYS A 411 -14.88 -11.72 4.69
CA LYS A 411 -16.06 -10.93 4.32
C LYS A 411 -16.81 -11.49 3.12
N LEU A 412 -16.11 -12.08 2.15
CA LEU A 412 -16.77 -12.79 1.04
C LEU A 412 -17.61 -13.97 1.54
N SER A 413 -17.18 -14.65 2.60
CA SER A 413 -17.94 -15.76 3.20
C SER A 413 -19.30 -15.35 3.79
N LEU A 414 -19.52 -14.06 4.05
CA LEU A 414 -20.80 -13.53 4.54
C LEU A 414 -21.89 -13.52 3.46
N ALA A 415 -21.51 -13.55 2.17
CA ALA A 415 -22.47 -13.61 1.09
C ALA A 415 -23.07 -15.02 0.98
N SER A 416 -24.37 -15.15 1.24
CA SER A 416 -25.11 -16.41 1.09
C SER A 416 -26.17 -16.32 0.01
N SER A 417 -26.21 -17.29 -0.89
CA SER A 417 -27.23 -17.41 -1.95
C SER A 417 -28.63 -17.77 -1.43
N LYS A 418 -28.76 -18.07 -0.14
CA LYS A 418 -30.02 -18.47 0.52
C LYS A 418 -30.35 -17.59 1.72
N ALA A 419 -30.13 -16.28 1.61
CA ALA A 419 -30.63 -15.34 2.61
C ALA A 419 -32.15 -15.52 2.74
N LYS A 420 -32.62 -15.94 3.92
CA LYS A 420 -34.05 -16.04 4.22
C LYS A 420 -34.55 -14.62 4.49
N LEU A 421 -35.59 -14.21 3.76
CA LEU A 421 -36.31 -12.96 3.98
C LEU A 421 -37.11 -13.00 5.28
#